data_AF-A3U8A1-F1
#
_entry.id   AF-A3U8A1-F1
#
_cell.length_a   1.000
_cell.length_b   1.000
_cell.length_c   1.000
_cell.angle_alpha   90.00
_cell.angle_beta   90.00
_cell.angle_gamma   90.00
#
_symmetry.space_group_name_H-M   'P 1'
#
loop_
_entity.id
_entity.type
_entity.pdbx_description
1 polymer ?
#
loop_
_entity_poly.entity_id
_entity_poly.type
_entity_poly.pdbx_seq_one_letter_code
_entity_poly.pdbx_strand_id
1 'polypeptide(L)'
;MKNKVALIVLLLISFSGFTQNLIEKEFVILTFEMNRNKDSHGTFIYYWIAELENYEKEDEYKEPKIHSLFLHEFYGSEQLESCCLGKVSYPYTMTTGTEFNFPKNYSEYLTDLRELVKNNREKIQVIKKEWKDGYKEKVTVYATTVRGKLCECKFGGDTYLTKGDRISFPKGNYEIIKNYLTSEKRILLFKDFSDFNYSNTDYRTGKK
;
A
#
# COMPACT_ATOMS: atom_id res chain seq x y z
N MET A 1 -18.12 44.07 23.04
CA MET A 1 -18.41 43.20 21.88
C MET A 1 -17.20 42.90 20.99
N LYS A 2 -16.15 43.76 20.92
CA LYS A 2 -14.95 43.53 20.10
C LYS A 2 -14.12 42.28 20.48
N ASN A 3 -14.05 41.92 21.77
CA ASN A 3 -13.28 40.75 22.22
C ASN A 3 -13.96 39.39 21.95
N LYS A 4 -15.27 39.36 21.65
CA LYS A 4 -15.98 38.10 21.31
C LYS A 4 -15.73 37.67 19.87
N VAL A 5 -15.45 38.61 18.97
CA VAL A 5 -15.19 38.33 17.54
C VAL A 5 -13.79 37.73 17.34
N ALA A 6 -12.80 38.17 18.11
CA ALA A 6 -11.43 37.64 18.02
C ALA A 6 -11.33 36.15 18.42
N LEU A 7 -12.13 35.72 19.39
CA LEU A 7 -12.18 34.33 19.88
C LEU A 7 -12.82 33.36 18.85
N ILE A 8 -13.80 33.84 18.08
CA ILE A 8 -14.46 33.06 17.02
C ILE A 8 -13.51 32.85 15.83
N VAL A 9 -12.72 33.87 15.48
CA VAL A 9 -11.74 33.77 14.38
C VAL A 9 -10.58 32.84 14.75
N LEU A 10 -10.09 32.85 16.00
CA LEU A 10 -9.06 31.89 16.44
C LEU A 10 -9.57 30.43 16.48
N LEU A 11 -10.85 30.22 16.82
CA LEU A 11 -11.46 28.90 16.76
C LEU A 11 -11.60 28.37 15.33
N LEU A 12 -11.84 29.23 14.35
CA LEU A 12 -11.99 28.82 12.95
C LEU A 12 -10.66 28.41 12.30
N ILE A 13 -9.52 28.95 12.74
CA ILE A 13 -8.20 28.59 12.22
C ILE A 13 -7.68 27.27 12.84
N SER A 14 -8.25 26.84 13.97
CA SER A 14 -7.85 25.58 14.62
C SER A 14 -8.52 24.34 14.04
N PHE A 15 -9.50 24.50 13.12
CA PHE A 15 -10.17 23.39 12.43
C PHE A 15 -9.70 23.12 11.00
N SER A 16 -8.66 23.80 10.51
CA SER A 16 -7.96 23.37 9.29
C SER A 16 -7.07 22.16 9.59
N GLY A 17 -7.70 21.06 10.04
CA GLY A 17 -7.12 19.74 9.86
C GLY A 17 -6.92 19.56 8.37
N PHE A 18 -5.67 19.45 7.94
CA PHE A 18 -5.29 19.19 6.56
C PHE A 18 -5.82 17.80 6.17
N THR A 19 -7.10 17.68 5.85
CA THR A 19 -7.58 16.49 5.15
C THR A 19 -6.80 16.39 3.85
N GLN A 20 -6.27 15.21 3.55
CA GLN A 20 -5.66 15.01 2.24
C GLN A 20 -6.70 15.30 1.16
N ASN A 21 -6.27 16.03 0.12
CA ASN A 21 -7.08 16.10 -1.09
C ASN A 21 -6.96 14.74 -1.79
N LEU A 22 -7.96 13.88 -1.56
CA LEU A 22 -8.02 12.53 -2.12
C LEU A 22 -8.42 12.62 -3.59
N ILE A 23 -7.44 13.00 -4.41
CA ILE A 23 -7.53 13.00 -5.86
C ILE A 23 -7.34 11.56 -6.33
N GLU A 24 -8.12 11.19 -7.33
CA GLU A 24 -8.01 9.91 -7.99
C GLU A 24 -6.70 9.86 -8.80
N LYS A 25 -5.95 8.76 -8.66
CA LYS A 25 -4.65 8.55 -9.29
C LYS A 25 -4.62 7.19 -9.97
N GLU A 26 -3.83 7.09 -11.02
CA GLU A 26 -3.46 5.81 -11.62
C GLU A 26 -2.18 5.32 -10.96
N PHE A 27 -2.16 4.05 -10.57
CA PHE A 27 -1.00 3.42 -9.96
C PHE A 27 -1.01 1.91 -10.18
N VAL A 28 0.11 1.26 -9.90
CA VAL A 28 0.21 -0.21 -9.99
C VAL A 28 0.27 -0.79 -8.59
N ILE A 29 -0.64 -1.71 -8.30
CA ILE A 29 -0.56 -2.56 -7.11
C ILE A 29 0.37 -3.73 -7.44
N LEU A 30 1.53 -3.75 -6.78
CA LEU A 30 2.45 -4.86 -6.77
C LEU A 30 2.01 -5.87 -5.71
N THR A 31 1.90 -7.14 -6.11
CA THR A 31 1.61 -8.26 -5.20
C THR A 31 2.79 -9.21 -5.19
N PHE A 32 3.37 -9.44 -4.01
CA PHE A 32 4.43 -10.43 -3.81
C PHE A 32 3.83 -11.66 -3.12
N GLU A 33 3.77 -12.78 -3.84
CA GLU A 33 3.37 -14.07 -3.28
C GLU A 33 4.60 -14.92 -2.98
N MET A 34 4.90 -15.10 -1.69
CA MET A 34 6.03 -15.88 -1.22
C MET A 34 5.57 -17.26 -0.71
N ASN A 35 6.17 -18.30 -1.28
CA ASN A 35 6.00 -19.69 -0.88
C ASN A 35 7.34 -20.27 -0.44
N ARG A 36 7.33 -21.05 0.64
CA ARG A 36 8.53 -21.72 1.18
C ARG A 36 8.27 -23.22 1.26
N ASN A 37 9.29 -24.01 0.93
CA ASN A 37 9.20 -25.48 1.00
C ASN A 37 9.23 -26.02 2.44
N LYS A 38 9.80 -25.25 3.38
CA LYS A 38 9.90 -25.57 4.81
C LYS A 38 9.23 -24.45 5.63
N ASP A 39 8.67 -24.82 6.77
CA ASP A 39 8.18 -23.91 7.82
C ASP A 39 7.09 -22.90 7.41
N SER A 40 6.39 -23.15 6.29
CA SER A 40 5.26 -22.34 5.87
C SER A 40 3.93 -23.09 5.94
N HIS A 41 2.95 -22.46 6.59
CA HIS A 41 1.55 -22.86 6.60
C HIS A 41 0.70 -22.07 5.57
N GLY A 42 1.27 -21.71 4.43
CA GLY A 42 0.53 -21.02 3.39
C GLY A 42 1.37 -20.23 2.39
N THR A 43 0.70 -19.39 1.61
CA THR A 43 1.34 -18.36 0.81
C THR A 43 1.27 -17.03 1.56
N PHE A 44 2.43 -16.41 1.75
CA PHE A 44 2.55 -15.07 2.29
C PHE A 44 2.30 -14.07 1.16
N ILE A 45 1.50 -13.05 1.41
CA ILE A 45 1.13 -12.04 0.41
C ILE A 45 1.46 -10.65 0.96
N TYR A 46 2.21 -9.88 0.17
CA TYR A 46 2.57 -8.50 0.49
C TYR A 46 2.13 -7.58 -0.63
N TYR A 47 1.59 -6.40 -0.26
CA TYR A 47 1.06 -5.42 -1.20
C TYR A 47 1.84 -4.12 -1.14
N TRP A 48 2.19 -3.61 -2.32
CA TRP A 48 2.90 -2.36 -2.51
C TRP A 48 2.27 -1.58 -3.64
N ILE A 49 2.50 -0.27 -3.69
CA ILE A 49 2.12 0.60 -4.79
C ILE A 49 3.38 1.07 -5.50
N ALA A 50 3.37 0.99 -6.82
CA ALA A 50 4.27 1.74 -7.67
C ALA A 50 3.49 2.92 -8.29
N GLU A 51 4.00 4.14 -8.11
CA GLU A 51 3.44 5.31 -8.78
C GLU A 51 3.66 5.22 -10.29
N LEU A 52 2.62 5.55 -11.05
CA LEU A 52 2.71 5.71 -12.49
C LEU A 52 3.10 7.15 -12.79
N GLU A 53 4.39 7.40 -13.01
CA GLU A 53 4.82 8.65 -13.63
C GLU A 53 4.60 8.52 -15.15
N ASN A 54 4.04 9.56 -15.77
CA ASN A 54 3.95 9.65 -17.23
C ASN A 54 5.33 10.04 -17.75
N TYR A 55 5.99 9.14 -18.46
CA TYR A 55 7.26 9.42 -19.12
C TYR A 55 6.97 9.93 -20.53
N GLU A 56 7.36 11.17 -20.81
CA GLU A 56 7.15 11.79 -22.13
C GLU A 56 8.06 11.22 -23.21
N LYS A 57 9.15 10.53 -22.82
CA LYS A 57 10.13 9.91 -23.73
C LYS A 57 10.53 8.52 -23.24
N GLU A 58 10.74 7.60 -24.18
CA GLU A 58 11.09 6.19 -23.90
C GLU A 58 12.46 6.02 -23.21
N ASP A 59 13.36 6.99 -23.32
CA ASP A 59 14.73 6.95 -22.82
C ASP A 59 14.91 7.51 -21.38
N GLU A 60 13.86 8.09 -20.78
CA GLU A 60 13.90 8.61 -19.41
C GLU A 60 13.55 7.54 -18.35
N TYR A 61 14.32 6.46 -18.26
CA TYR A 61 14.14 5.52 -17.15
C TYR A 61 14.38 6.23 -15.81
N LYS A 62 13.30 6.40 -15.02
CA LYS A 62 13.40 6.75 -13.59
C LYS A 62 12.88 5.56 -12.80
N GLU A 63 13.60 5.22 -11.74
CA GLU A 63 13.18 4.14 -10.87
C GLU A 63 11.79 4.47 -10.28
N PRO A 64 10.81 3.54 -10.40
CA PRO A 64 9.47 3.80 -9.93
C PRO A 64 9.46 3.98 -8.42
N LYS A 65 8.76 5.00 -7.95
CA LYS A 65 8.53 5.23 -6.51
C LYS A 65 7.61 4.15 -5.99
N ILE A 66 8.17 3.25 -5.19
CA ILE A 66 7.44 2.12 -4.61
C ILE A 66 7.27 2.34 -3.11
N HIS A 67 6.05 2.17 -2.62
CA HIS A 67 5.73 2.36 -1.21
C HIS A 67 4.66 1.38 -0.73
N SER A 68 4.58 1.18 0.58
CA SER A 68 3.76 0.12 1.15
C SER A 68 2.26 0.40 1.06
N LEU A 69 1.47 -0.64 0.79
CA LEU A 69 0.02 -0.59 0.74
C LEU A 69 -0.59 -1.56 1.74
N PHE A 70 -1.41 -1.06 2.66
CA PHE A 70 -2.06 -1.88 3.67
C PHE A 70 -3.47 -2.26 3.25
N LEU A 71 -3.63 -3.50 2.77
CA LEU A 71 -4.93 -4.08 2.37
C LEU A 71 -5.57 -4.96 3.46
N HIS A 72 -5.09 -4.91 4.70
CA HIS A 72 -5.57 -5.72 5.82
C HIS A 72 -5.71 -4.89 7.08
N GLU A 73 -6.78 -5.09 7.86
CA GLU A 73 -7.05 -4.40 9.12
C GLU A 73 -6.22 -4.98 10.28
N PHE A 74 -4.89 -4.79 10.26
CA PHE A 74 -4.01 -5.13 11.38
C PHE A 74 -3.67 -3.92 12.27
N TYR A 75 -4.06 -2.72 11.84
CA TYR A 75 -3.82 -1.43 12.48
C TYR A 75 -5.10 -0.91 13.16
N GLY A 76 -4.99 0.03 14.09
CA GLY A 76 -6.16 0.70 14.66
C GLY A 76 -6.81 1.70 13.68
N SER A 77 -8.11 1.95 13.80
CA SER A 77 -8.85 2.88 12.94
C SER A 77 -8.27 4.30 13.01
N GLU A 78 -7.70 4.69 14.15
CA GLU A 78 -7.03 5.98 14.34
C GLU A 78 -5.80 6.15 13.43
N GLN A 79 -5.14 5.04 13.05
CA GLN A 79 -3.98 5.07 12.16
C GLN A 79 -4.37 5.38 10.72
N LEU A 80 -5.53 4.88 10.29
CA LEU A 80 -6.15 5.22 8.99
C LEU A 80 -6.56 6.70 8.98
N GLU A 81 -7.26 7.16 10.02
CA GLU A 81 -7.71 8.54 10.12
C GLU A 81 -6.54 9.52 10.17
N SER A 82 -5.55 9.26 11.01
CA SER A 82 -4.31 10.04 11.09
C SER A 82 -3.65 10.14 9.72
N CYS A 83 -3.52 9.00 9.03
CA CYS A 83 -2.95 8.98 7.69
C CYS A 83 -3.77 9.85 6.74
N CYS A 84 -5.09 9.68 6.66
CA CYS A 84 -5.95 10.49 5.78
C CYS A 84 -5.96 12.00 6.10
N LEU A 85 -5.51 12.41 7.29
CA LEU A 85 -5.26 13.79 7.68
C LEU A 85 -3.82 14.26 7.39
N GLY A 86 -3.05 13.47 6.63
CA GLY A 86 -1.66 13.76 6.27
C GLY A 86 -0.67 13.65 7.44
N LYS A 87 -1.10 13.12 8.58
CA LYS A 87 -0.27 12.95 9.77
C LYS A 87 0.51 11.64 9.69
N VAL A 88 1.55 11.53 10.50
CA VAL A 88 2.34 10.30 10.64
C VAL A 88 1.44 9.18 11.17
N SER A 89 1.61 7.97 10.65
CA SER A 89 0.87 6.78 11.04
C SER A 89 1.80 5.68 11.55
N TYR A 90 1.34 4.96 12.57
CA TYR A 90 2.07 3.93 13.32
C TYR A 90 1.27 2.60 13.29
N PRO A 91 1.09 1.99 12.10
CA PRO A 91 0.20 0.85 11.91
C PRO A 91 0.57 -0.40 12.73
N TYR A 92 1.82 -0.54 13.17
CA TYR A 92 2.29 -1.67 14.00
C TYR A 92 2.27 -1.39 15.50
N THR A 93 1.82 -0.20 15.93
CA THR A 93 1.78 0.16 17.35
C THR A 93 0.38 -0.03 17.89
N MET A 94 0.18 -1.08 18.69
CA MET A 94 -1.05 -1.34 19.41
C MET A 94 -0.89 -1.01 20.89
N THR A 95 -1.87 -0.34 21.46
CA THR A 95 -1.96 -0.04 22.90
C THR A 95 -3.30 -0.53 23.45
N THR A 96 -3.48 -0.47 24.76
CA THR A 96 -4.77 -0.79 25.39
C THR A 96 -5.91 0.16 24.98
N GLY A 97 -5.59 1.32 24.39
CA GLY A 97 -6.57 2.27 23.84
C GLY A 97 -6.75 2.21 22.33
N THR A 98 -6.13 1.24 21.64
CA THR A 98 -6.29 1.09 20.18
C THR A 98 -7.71 0.63 19.85
N GLU A 99 -8.38 1.36 18.96
CA GLU A 99 -9.73 1.03 18.52
C GLU A 99 -9.71 0.39 17.13
N PHE A 100 -10.58 -0.60 16.91
CA PHE A 100 -10.78 -1.26 15.61
C PHE A 100 -12.13 -0.89 15.00
N ASN A 101 -12.59 0.33 15.30
CA ASN A 101 -13.87 0.87 14.87
C ASN A 101 -13.71 1.54 13.49
N PHE A 102 -13.52 0.75 12.45
CA PHE A 102 -13.36 1.26 11.09
C PHE A 102 -14.67 1.84 10.53
N PRO A 103 -14.59 2.69 9.48
CA PRO A 103 -15.78 3.09 8.73
C PRO A 103 -16.60 1.88 8.29
N LYS A 104 -17.93 2.05 8.25
CA LYS A 104 -18.85 0.99 7.86
C LYS A 104 -18.42 0.33 6.53
N ASN A 105 -18.39 -1.00 6.52
CA ASN A 105 -18.01 -1.86 5.40
C ASN A 105 -16.54 -1.75 4.95
N TYR A 106 -15.63 -1.15 5.73
CA TYR A 106 -14.23 -1.04 5.34
C TYR A 106 -13.55 -2.41 5.15
N SER A 107 -13.84 -3.38 6.03
CA SER A 107 -13.33 -4.75 5.92
C SER A 107 -13.79 -5.47 4.64
N GLU A 108 -15.08 -5.34 4.31
CA GLU A 108 -15.68 -5.86 3.07
C GLU A 108 -15.01 -5.20 1.85
N TYR A 109 -14.89 -3.88 1.89
CA TYR A 109 -14.22 -3.09 0.87
C TYR A 109 -12.76 -3.54 0.62
N LEU A 110 -11.97 -3.77 1.67
CA LEU A 110 -10.62 -4.29 1.52
C LEU A 110 -10.62 -5.70 0.93
N THR A 111 -11.62 -6.51 1.26
CA THR A 111 -11.80 -7.86 0.72
C THR A 111 -12.09 -7.81 -0.78
N ASP A 112 -13.06 -6.99 -1.19
CA ASP A 112 -13.42 -6.78 -2.59
C ASP A 112 -12.23 -6.26 -3.40
N LEU A 113 -11.45 -5.32 -2.84
CA LEU A 113 -10.24 -4.83 -3.49
C LEU A 113 -9.19 -5.92 -3.68
N ARG A 114 -8.95 -6.75 -2.65
CA ARG A 114 -8.00 -7.87 -2.77
C ARG A 114 -8.45 -8.87 -3.83
N GLU A 115 -9.74 -9.15 -3.94
CA GLU A 115 -10.30 -10.02 -4.98
C GLU A 115 -10.17 -9.39 -6.37
N LEU A 116 -10.49 -8.09 -6.49
CA LEU A 116 -10.35 -7.34 -7.72
C LEU A 116 -8.90 -7.36 -8.22
N VAL A 117 -7.94 -7.09 -7.33
CA VAL A 117 -6.49 -7.17 -7.63
C VAL A 117 -6.12 -8.59 -8.05
N LYS A 118 -6.52 -9.60 -7.26
CA LYS A 118 -6.18 -11.00 -7.54
C LYS A 118 -6.69 -11.50 -8.89
N ASN A 119 -7.87 -11.07 -9.30
CA ASN A 119 -8.50 -11.51 -10.54
C ASN A 119 -7.95 -10.81 -11.80
N ASN A 120 -7.29 -9.66 -11.63
CA ASN A 120 -6.81 -8.82 -12.75
C ASN A 120 -5.29 -8.67 -12.80
N ARG A 121 -4.56 -9.30 -11.89
CA ARG A 121 -3.09 -9.20 -11.83
C ARG A 121 -2.40 -9.96 -12.95
N GLU A 122 -1.35 -9.37 -13.47
CA GLU A 122 -0.42 -9.98 -14.42
C GLU A 122 0.86 -10.38 -13.71
N LYS A 123 1.39 -11.56 -14.03
CA LYS A 123 2.65 -12.04 -13.46
C LYS A 123 3.81 -11.38 -14.18
N ILE A 124 4.69 -10.70 -13.43
CA ILE A 124 5.79 -9.93 -14.01
C ILE A 124 7.17 -10.53 -13.72
N GLN A 125 7.34 -11.23 -12.59
CA GLN A 125 8.61 -11.87 -12.25
C GLN A 125 8.41 -13.10 -11.37
N VAL A 126 9.33 -14.06 -11.47
CA VAL A 126 9.45 -15.18 -10.54
C VAL A 126 10.88 -15.22 -10.01
N ILE A 127 11.04 -15.04 -8.71
CA ILE A 127 12.33 -15.09 -8.02
C ILE A 127 12.40 -16.40 -7.26
N LYS A 128 13.50 -17.14 -7.43
CA LYS A 128 13.76 -18.39 -6.71
C LYS A 128 15.02 -18.20 -5.87
N LYS A 129 14.89 -18.35 -4.56
CA LYS A 129 16.01 -18.28 -3.62
C LYS A 129 16.23 -19.67 -3.04
N GLU A 130 17.45 -20.15 -3.13
CA GLU A 130 17.89 -21.40 -2.50
C GLU A 130 18.97 -21.05 -1.48
N TRP A 131 18.73 -21.45 -0.23
CA TRP A 131 19.63 -21.17 0.87
C TRP A 131 20.40 -22.45 1.25
N LYS A 132 21.39 -22.28 2.11
CA LYS A 132 22.06 -23.42 2.75
C LYS A 132 21.01 -24.31 3.46
N ASP A 133 21.26 -25.62 3.51
CA ASP A 133 20.35 -26.64 4.07
C ASP A 133 19.06 -26.92 3.26
N GLY A 134 19.05 -26.55 1.98
CA GLY A 134 17.99 -26.89 1.03
C GLY A 134 16.66 -26.17 1.28
N TYR A 135 16.69 -25.06 2.03
CA TYR A 135 15.56 -24.17 2.16
C TYR A 135 15.34 -23.43 0.84
N LYS A 136 14.11 -23.50 0.31
CA LYS A 136 13.74 -22.92 -0.99
C LYS A 136 12.57 -21.98 -0.81
N GLU A 137 12.75 -20.78 -1.34
CA GLU A 137 11.72 -19.75 -1.38
C GLU A 137 11.42 -19.40 -2.84
N LYS A 138 10.14 -19.32 -3.18
CA LYS A 138 9.66 -18.84 -4.47
C LYS A 138 8.80 -17.61 -4.22
N VAL A 139 9.25 -16.48 -4.75
CA VAL A 139 8.49 -15.24 -4.77
C VAL A 139 7.95 -15.04 -6.18
N THR A 140 6.63 -14.92 -6.32
CA THR A 140 6.01 -14.55 -7.58
C THR A 140 5.51 -13.12 -7.46
N VAL A 141 6.01 -12.24 -8.33
CA VAL A 141 5.65 -10.83 -8.37
C VAL A 141 4.58 -10.65 -9.43
N TYR A 142 3.49 -10.00 -9.05
CA TYR A 142 2.41 -9.61 -9.93
C TYR A 142 2.20 -8.10 -9.90
N ALA A 143 1.64 -7.57 -10.97
CA ALA A 143 1.24 -6.18 -11.10
C ALA A 143 -0.22 -6.08 -11.51
N THR A 144 -0.96 -5.16 -10.91
CA THR A 144 -2.32 -4.80 -11.32
C THR A 144 -2.42 -3.29 -11.45
N THR A 145 -2.74 -2.78 -12.63
CA THR A 145 -2.93 -1.34 -12.80
C THR A 145 -4.35 -0.96 -12.39
N VAL A 146 -4.43 0.03 -11.50
CA VAL A 146 -5.69 0.51 -10.95
C VAL A 146 -5.75 2.02 -10.99
N ARG A 147 -6.98 2.53 -11.09
CA ARG A 147 -7.32 3.91 -10.79
C ARG A 147 -8.09 3.94 -9.47
N GLY A 148 -7.75 4.87 -8.59
CA GLY A 148 -8.50 5.08 -7.36
C GLY A 148 -7.86 6.08 -6.43
N LYS A 149 -8.30 6.14 -5.18
CA LYS A 149 -7.78 7.08 -4.18
C LYS A 149 -7.02 6.35 -3.08
N LEU A 150 -6.06 7.06 -2.49
CA LEU A 150 -5.20 6.56 -1.42
C LEU A 150 -5.06 7.65 -0.36
N CYS A 151 -5.11 7.27 0.91
CA CYS A 151 -4.59 8.10 1.98
C CYS A 151 -3.11 7.77 2.14
N GLU A 152 -2.23 8.74 1.93
CA GLU A 152 -0.78 8.52 1.86
C GLU A 152 -0.06 9.35 2.93
N CYS A 153 0.74 8.72 3.78
CA CYS A 153 1.39 9.43 4.88
C CYS A 153 2.79 8.85 5.15
N LYS A 154 3.50 9.47 6.09
CA LYS A 154 4.78 8.97 6.57
C LYS A 154 4.57 7.88 7.61
N PHE A 155 5.35 6.82 7.51
CA PHE A 155 5.49 5.80 8.53
C PHE A 155 6.29 6.33 9.72
N GLY A 156 5.74 6.15 10.93
CA GLY A 156 6.36 6.64 12.16
C GLY A 156 7.18 5.62 12.94
N GLY A 157 7.02 4.33 12.65
CA GLY A 157 7.67 3.25 13.39
C GLY A 157 9.10 2.96 12.92
N ASP A 158 9.74 2.01 13.61
CA ASP A 158 11.12 1.56 13.35
C ASP A 158 11.18 0.05 13.01
N THR A 159 10.06 -0.54 12.59
CA THR A 159 9.93 -1.98 12.31
C THR A 159 9.31 -2.21 10.93
N TYR A 160 9.78 -3.25 10.23
CA TYR A 160 9.37 -3.71 8.89
C TYR A 160 9.59 -2.71 7.74
N LEU A 161 9.45 -1.42 7.99
CA LEU A 161 9.68 -0.31 7.07
C LEU A 161 10.65 0.69 7.70
N THR A 162 11.26 1.54 6.87
CA THR A 162 12.12 2.61 7.35
C THR A 162 11.27 3.75 7.85
N LYS A 163 11.62 4.30 9.02
CA LYS A 163 10.97 5.52 9.53
C LYS A 163 11.00 6.63 8.49
N GLY A 164 9.85 7.23 8.23
CA GLY A 164 9.69 8.28 7.22
C GLY A 164 9.32 7.76 5.83
N ASP A 165 9.36 6.44 5.58
CA ASP A 165 8.86 5.84 4.35
C ASP A 165 7.39 6.20 4.13
N ARG A 166 6.99 6.28 2.86
CA ARG A 166 5.59 6.48 2.52
C ARG A 166 4.82 5.17 2.73
N ILE A 167 3.61 5.29 3.27
CA ILE A 167 2.65 4.21 3.42
C ILE A 167 1.29 4.69 2.94
N SER A 168 0.49 3.75 2.46
CA SER A 168 -0.78 4.06 1.82
C SER A 168 -1.89 3.15 2.32
N PHE A 169 -3.05 3.74 2.54
CA PHE A 169 -4.30 3.05 2.85
C PHE A 169 -5.30 3.30 1.73
N PRO A 170 -5.99 2.26 1.25
CA PRO A 170 -6.98 2.42 0.21
C PRO A 170 -8.22 3.19 0.70
N LYS A 171 -8.79 4.04 -0.15
CA LYS A 171 -10.05 4.74 0.17
C LYS A 171 -10.91 4.97 -1.07
N GLY A 172 -12.19 4.63 -0.98
CA GLY A 172 -13.14 4.81 -2.09
C GLY A 172 -12.98 3.77 -3.21
N ASN A 173 -13.70 3.97 -4.31
CA ASN A 173 -13.80 2.96 -5.38
C ASN A 173 -12.49 2.80 -6.16
N TYR A 174 -12.33 1.61 -6.75
CA TYR A 174 -11.23 1.27 -7.66
C TYR A 174 -11.74 0.79 -9.00
N GLU A 175 -11.01 1.17 -10.04
CA GLU A 175 -11.25 0.73 -11.41
C GLU A 175 -9.99 0.07 -11.96
N ILE A 176 -10.15 -1.07 -12.63
CA ILE A 176 -9.04 -1.74 -13.31
C ILE A 176 -8.73 -0.99 -14.61
N ILE A 177 -7.48 -0.61 -14.78
CA ILE A 177 -6.99 -0.07 -16.05
C ILE A 177 -6.43 -1.24 -16.86
N LYS A 178 -7.18 -1.68 -17.88
CA LYS A 178 -6.75 -2.76 -18.77
C LYS A 178 -5.63 -2.29 -19.70
N ASN A 179 -4.77 -3.24 -20.10
CA ASN A 179 -3.72 -3.04 -21.11
C ASN A 179 -2.72 -1.92 -20.78
N TYR A 180 -2.53 -1.60 -19.49
CA TYR A 180 -1.53 -0.60 -19.11
C TYR A 180 -0.11 -1.19 -19.07
N LEU A 181 0.04 -2.48 -18.76
CA LEU A 181 1.32 -3.18 -18.68
C LEU A 181 1.83 -3.65 -20.07
N THR A 182 1.57 -2.90 -21.13
CA THR A 182 2.03 -3.19 -22.51
C THR A 182 3.48 -2.75 -22.73
N SER A 183 4.11 -3.22 -23.83
CA SER A 183 5.50 -2.94 -24.26
C SER A 183 5.95 -1.49 -24.22
N GLU A 184 5.02 -0.56 -24.40
CA GLU A 184 5.31 0.87 -24.51
C GLU A 184 5.31 1.60 -23.15
N LYS A 185 4.86 0.95 -22.07
CA LYS A 185 4.68 1.55 -20.73
C LYS A 185 5.43 0.81 -19.61
N ARG A 186 6.50 0.08 -19.96
CA ARG A 186 7.08 -1.08 -19.23
C ARG A 186 8.04 -0.83 -18.06
N ILE A 187 8.15 0.36 -17.47
CA ILE A 187 9.23 0.59 -16.48
C ILE A 187 9.22 -0.41 -15.30
N LEU A 188 8.04 -0.88 -14.86
CA LEU A 188 7.94 -1.91 -13.82
C LEU A 188 8.27 -3.33 -14.30
N LEU A 189 8.12 -3.64 -15.59
CA LEU A 189 8.51 -4.94 -16.15
C LEU A 189 10.04 -5.08 -16.29
N PHE A 190 10.76 -3.97 -16.35
CA PHE A 190 12.22 -3.96 -16.43
C PHE A 190 12.90 -3.84 -15.06
N LYS A 191 12.15 -3.53 -14.00
CA LYS A 191 12.70 -3.52 -12.64
C LYS A 191 12.95 -4.95 -12.16
N ASP A 192 14.18 -5.23 -11.73
CA ASP A 192 14.50 -6.46 -11.02
C ASP A 192 14.11 -6.32 -9.54
N PHE A 193 13.20 -7.19 -9.07
CA PHE A 193 12.75 -7.23 -7.68
C PHE A 193 13.52 -8.25 -6.81
N SER A 194 14.59 -8.89 -7.32
CA SER A 194 15.32 -9.94 -6.60
C SER A 194 15.84 -9.49 -5.22
N ASP A 195 16.31 -8.25 -5.14
CA ASP A 195 16.86 -7.61 -3.93
C ASP A 195 15.87 -6.65 -3.24
N PHE A 196 14.63 -6.57 -3.73
CA PHE A 196 13.63 -5.69 -3.15
C PHE A 196 13.11 -6.25 -1.82
N ASN A 197 13.17 -5.47 -0.74
CA ASN A 197 12.62 -5.86 0.56
C ASN A 197 11.09 -5.65 0.59
N TYR A 198 10.34 -6.64 0.10
CA TYR A 198 8.87 -6.57 0.00
C TYR A 198 8.14 -6.89 1.31
N SER A 199 8.83 -7.28 2.38
CA SER A 199 8.16 -7.72 3.61
C SER A 199 7.69 -6.50 4.42
N ASN A 200 6.42 -6.12 4.26
CA ASN A 200 5.82 -5.02 5.02
C ASN A 200 4.78 -5.52 6.04
N THR A 201 3.74 -6.21 5.58
CA THR A 201 2.66 -6.75 6.41
C THR A 201 2.41 -8.19 5.97
N ASP A 202 2.62 -9.13 6.89
CA ASP A 202 2.35 -10.55 6.62
C ASP A 202 0.85 -10.82 6.58
N TYR A 203 0.31 -11.11 5.39
CA TYR A 203 -0.97 -11.78 5.24
C TYR A 203 -0.77 -13.21 4.74
N ARG A 204 -1.34 -14.18 5.46
CA ARG A 204 -1.26 -15.60 5.13
C ARG A 204 -2.59 -16.08 4.57
N THR A 205 -2.53 -16.68 3.39
CA THR A 205 -3.62 -17.54 2.93
C THR A 205 -3.38 -18.95 3.47
N GLY A 206 -4.41 -19.58 4.04
CA GLY A 206 -4.31 -20.98 4.48
C GLY A 206 -3.96 -21.91 3.31
N LYS A 207 -3.39 -23.08 3.61
CA LYS A 207 -3.16 -24.12 2.58
C LYS A 207 -4.50 -24.46 1.92
N LYS A 208 -4.58 -24.30 0.59
CA LYS A 208 -5.63 -24.92 -0.21
C LYS A 208 -5.35 -26.40 -0.37
#